data_AF-A0A7S1XCZ3-F1
#
_entry.id   AF-A0A7S1XCZ3-F1
#
_cell.length_a   1.000
_cell.length_b   1.000
_cell.length_c   1.000
_cell.angle_alpha   90.00
_cell.angle_beta   90.00
_cell.angle_gamma   90.00
#
_symmetry.space_group_name_H-M   'P 1'
#
loop_
_entity.id
_entity.type
_entity.pdbx_description
1 polymer ?
#
loop_
_entity_poly.entity_id
_entity_poly.type
_entity_poly.pdbx_seq_one_letter_code
_entity_poly.pdbx_strand_id
1 'polypeptide(L)'
;FGPRRLVPSSELQPGDFIYSGNHTEVTLEIIRIRRHVGRGLYAPHTLQGDLVVNGVLVSSYTSAVPASLAHLLLAPIRAAYLLGLPIPPLMDSALPISSFRF
;
A
#
# COMPACT_ATOMS: atom_id res chain seq x y z
N PHE A 1 -15.19 -16.14 -9.45
CA PHE A 1 -14.37 -15.06 -8.86
C PHE A 1 -13.11 -14.91 -9.70
N GLY A 2 -12.93 -13.78 -10.39
CA GLY A 2 -11.71 -13.49 -11.14
C GLY A 2 -10.62 -12.90 -10.23
N PRO A 3 -9.35 -12.87 -10.67
CA PRO A 3 -8.28 -12.25 -9.90
C PRO A 3 -8.58 -10.76 -9.69
N ARG A 4 -8.35 -10.25 -8.48
CA ARG A 4 -8.51 -8.82 -8.17
C ARG A 4 -7.51 -8.03 -8.99
N ARG A 5 -8.00 -7.09 -9.79
CA ARG A 5 -7.16 -6.19 -10.59
C ARG A 5 -6.91 -4.91 -9.80
N LEU A 6 -5.64 -4.51 -9.72
CA LEU A 6 -5.28 -3.18 -9.22
C LEU A 6 -5.46 -2.16 -10.35
N VAL A 7 -6.13 -1.06 -10.02
CA VAL A 7 -6.39 0.06 -10.93
C VAL A 7 -5.87 1.34 -10.25
N PRO A 8 -5.08 2.17 -10.94
CA PRO A 8 -4.66 3.46 -10.38
C PRO A 8 -5.86 4.32 -10.00
N SER A 9 -5.77 5.03 -8.87
CA SER A 9 -6.87 5.90 -8.42
C SER A 9 -7.22 7.03 -9.40
N SER A 10 -6.29 7.40 -10.27
CA SER A 10 -6.49 8.37 -11.35
C SER A 10 -7.32 7.85 -12.52
N GLU A 11 -7.45 6.54 -12.67
CA GLU A 11 -8.22 5.90 -13.76
C GLU A 11 -9.64 5.55 -13.34
N LEU A 12 -9.96 5.62 -12.04
CA LEU A 12 -11.28 5.35 -11.52
C LEU A 12 -12.31 6.38 -12.00
N GLN A 13 -13.55 5.94 -12.17
CA GLN A 13 -14.68 6.76 -12.57
C GLN A 13 -15.88 6.55 -11.63
N PRO A 14 -16.78 7.53 -11.49
CA PRO A 14 -18.06 7.30 -10.86
C PRO A 14 -18.83 6.17 -11.57
N GLY A 15 -19.45 5.28 -10.79
CA GLY A 15 -20.08 4.05 -11.27
C GLY A 15 -19.17 2.82 -11.24
N ASP A 16 -17.85 2.98 -11.03
CA ASP A 16 -16.97 1.85 -10.78
C ASP A 16 -17.24 1.23 -9.39
N PHE A 17 -16.93 -0.06 -9.25
CA PHE A 17 -17.04 -0.79 -7.99
C PHE A 17 -15.67 -1.13 -7.41
N ILE A 18 -15.48 -0.84 -6.12
CA ILE A 18 -14.25 -1.10 -5.36
C ILE A 18 -14.52 -1.97 -4.15
N TYR A 19 -13.51 -2.65 -3.62
CA TYR A 19 -13.70 -3.57 -2.49
C TYR A 19 -13.74 -2.85 -1.14
N SER A 20 -14.69 -3.26 -0.30
CA SER A 20 -14.76 -2.86 1.11
C SER A 20 -13.63 -3.54 1.89
N GLY A 21 -13.10 -2.84 2.90
CA GLY A 21 -12.07 -3.35 3.80
C GLY A 21 -12.60 -4.32 4.86
N ASN A 22 -13.91 -4.33 5.12
CA ASN A 22 -14.50 -5.17 6.15
C ASN A 22 -14.77 -6.60 5.66
N HIS A 23 -14.97 -6.79 4.35
CA HIS A 23 -15.12 -8.10 3.70
C HIS A 23 -14.74 -7.99 2.23
N THR A 24 -13.81 -8.82 1.77
CA THR A 24 -13.30 -8.77 0.40
C THR A 24 -14.29 -9.15 -0.70
N GLU A 25 -15.48 -9.61 -0.35
CA GLU A 25 -16.56 -9.95 -1.29
C GLU A 25 -17.59 -8.82 -1.42
N VAL A 26 -17.57 -7.85 -0.51
CA VAL A 26 -18.48 -6.70 -0.54
C VAL A 26 -17.84 -5.59 -1.37
N THR A 27 -18.58 -5.07 -2.34
CA THR A 27 -18.17 -3.95 -3.19
C THR A 27 -18.93 -2.67 -2.83
N LEU A 28 -18.28 -1.53 -3.06
CA LEU A 28 -18.80 -0.18 -2.88
C LEU A 28 -18.78 0.51 -4.24
N GLU A 29 -19.85 1.22 -4.57
CA GLU A 29 -19.92 2.05 -5.77
C GLU A 29 -19.24 3.40 -5.55
N ILE A 30 -18.42 3.84 -6.50
CA ILE A 30 -17.88 5.18 -6.52
C ILE A 30 -18.96 6.15 -6.97
N ILE A 31 -19.47 6.96 -6.05
CA ILE A 31 -20.47 8.00 -6.39
C ILE A 31 -19.82 9.33 -6.83
N ARG A 32 -18.57 9.57 -6.44
CA ARG A 32 -17.89 10.84 -6.68
C ARG A 32 -16.38 10.73 -6.52
N ILE A 33 -15.64 11.48 -7.34
CA ILE A 33 -14.19 11.64 -7.25
C ILE A 33 -13.83 13.12 -7.05
N ARG A 34 -12.82 13.38 -6.22
CA ARG A 34 -12.24 14.71 -6.01
C ARG A 34 -10.73 14.61 -5.92
N ARG A 35 -10.03 15.63 -6.44
CA ARG A 35 -8.58 15.79 -6.22
C ARG A 35 -8.34 16.67 -5.01
N HIS A 36 -7.37 16.29 -4.19
CA HIS A 36 -6.95 17.04 -3.01
C HIS A 36 -5.42 17.16 -3.00
N VAL A 37 -4.92 18.34 -2.65
CA VAL A 37 -3.48 18.60 -2.46
C VAL A 37 -3.25 18.79 -0.97
N GLY A 38 -2.35 17.98 -0.41
CA GLY A 38 -2.00 17.98 1.00
C GLY A 38 -0.56 17.51 1.21
N ARG A 39 -0.14 17.43 2.48
CA ARG A 39 1.19 16.92 2.89
C ARG A 39 1.01 15.66 3.74
N GLY A 40 2.07 14.87 3.90
CA GLY A 40 2.05 13.63 4.69
C GLY A 40 1.54 12.42 3.90
N LEU A 41 2.17 12.13 2.75
CA LEU A 41 1.88 10.91 1.99
C LEU A 41 2.66 9.75 2.62
N TYR A 42 1.95 8.69 3.01
CA TYR A 42 2.53 7.48 3.58
C TYR A 42 2.12 6.25 2.78
N ALA A 43 3.10 5.40 2.44
CA ALA A 43 2.89 4.12 1.76
C ALA A 43 3.64 3.01 2.52
N PRO A 44 3.11 2.57 3.67
CA PRO A 44 3.77 1.54 4.48
C PRO A 44 3.74 0.20 3.75
N HIS A 45 4.89 -0.48 3.71
CA HIS A 45 4.97 -1.81 3.12
C HIS A 45 4.51 -2.87 4.11
N THR A 46 3.45 -3.60 3.74
CA THR A 46 2.98 -4.78 4.47
C THR A 46 3.46 -6.04 3.78
N LEU A 47 3.45 -7.16 4.50
CA LEU A 47 3.77 -8.46 3.90
C LEU A 47 2.82 -8.81 2.76
N GLN A 48 1.53 -8.55 2.96
CA GLN A 48 0.49 -8.85 1.97
C GLN A 48 0.53 -7.89 0.78
N GLY A 49 0.94 -6.64 1.00
CA GLY A 49 0.94 -5.59 -0.01
C GLY A 49 -0.40 -4.84 -0.12
N ASP A 50 -1.39 -5.19 0.70
CA ASP A 50 -2.69 -4.53 0.80
C ASP A 50 -2.84 -3.76 2.13
N LEU A 51 -3.74 -2.78 2.14
CA LEU A 51 -4.09 -1.92 3.26
C LEU A 51 -5.61 -1.69 3.29
N VAL A 52 -6.16 -1.41 4.47
CA VAL A 52 -7.51 -0.86 4.61
C VAL A 52 -7.40 0.60 5.03
N VAL A 53 -7.88 1.52 4.19
CA VAL A 53 -7.86 2.96 4.46
C VAL A 53 -9.28 3.48 4.40
N ASN A 54 -9.77 4.08 5.49
CA ASN A 54 -11.14 4.59 5.60
C ASN A 54 -12.21 3.55 5.19
N GLY A 55 -11.98 2.27 5.51
CA GLY A 55 -12.90 1.17 5.19
C GLY A 55 -12.85 0.67 3.75
N VAL A 56 -11.90 1.13 2.93
CA VAL A 56 -11.70 0.67 1.54
C VAL A 56 -10.42 -0.15 1.44
N LEU A 57 -10.46 -1.26 0.70
CA LEU A 57 -9.28 -2.06 0.40
C LEU A 57 -8.44 -1.38 -0.69
N VAL A 58 -7.17 -1.12 -0.40
CA VAL A 58 -6.22 -0.48 -1.32
C VAL A 58 -4.88 -1.22 -1.32
N SER A 59 -4.08 -1.04 -2.36
CA SER A 59 -2.69 -1.53 -2.37
C SER A 59 -1.75 -0.59 -1.62
N SER A 60 -0.67 -1.13 -1.04
CA SER A 60 0.46 -0.36 -0.50
C SER A 60 1.42 0.19 -1.58
N TYR A 61 1.14 -0.08 -2.85
CA TYR A 61 1.94 0.38 -3.99
C TYR A 61 1.52 1.76 -4.47
N THR A 62 2.42 2.46 -5.15
CA THR A 62 2.17 3.77 -5.77
C THR A 62 2.18 3.63 -7.29
N SER A 63 1.62 4.62 -8.01
CA SER A 63 1.63 4.64 -9.47
C SER A 63 3.02 4.87 -10.08
N ALA A 64 4.04 5.20 -9.28
CA ALA A 64 5.40 5.41 -9.77
C ALA A 64 6.05 4.12 -10.29
N VAL A 65 5.60 2.96 -9.79
CA VAL A 65 6.09 1.64 -10.20
C VAL A 65 4.88 0.75 -10.48
N PRO A 66 4.83 0.02 -11.62
CA PRO A 66 3.76 -0.95 -11.85
C PRO A 66 3.64 -1.92 -10.68
N ALA A 67 2.42 -2.17 -10.19
CA ALA A 67 2.21 -2.96 -8.98
C ALA A 67 2.82 -4.38 -9.07
N SER A 68 2.80 -5.00 -10.25
CA SER A 68 3.46 -6.29 -10.51
C SER A 68 4.97 -6.22 -10.32
N LEU A 69 5.60 -5.13 -10.79
CA LEU A 69 7.03 -4.91 -10.64
C LEU A 69 7.40 -4.59 -9.18
N ALA A 70 6.59 -3.77 -8.49
CA ALA A 70 6.76 -3.52 -7.07
C ALA A 70 6.67 -4.81 -6.26
N HIS A 71 5.72 -5.68 -6.60
CA HIS A 71 5.55 -6.98 -5.95
C HIS A 71 6.77 -7.88 -6.13
N LEU A 72 7.34 -7.91 -7.35
CA LEU A 72 8.53 -8.67 -7.68
C LEU A 72 9.76 -8.15 -6.91
N LEU A 73 9.98 -6.83 -6.93
CA LEU A 73 11.12 -6.20 -6.27
C LEU A 73 11.09 -6.40 -4.74
N LEU A 74 9.90 -6.48 -4.15
CA LEU A 74 9.71 -6.73 -2.72
C LEU A 74 9.66 -8.22 -2.35
N ALA A 75 9.59 -9.14 -3.32
CA ALA A 75 9.52 -10.57 -3.04
C ALA A 75 10.73 -11.11 -2.25
N PRO A 76 11.98 -10.71 -2.54
CA PRO A 76 13.14 -11.16 -1.75
C PRO A 76 13.08 -10.68 -0.29
N ILE A 77 12.67 -9.43 -0.06
CA ILE A 77 12.53 -8.87 1.30
C ILE A 77 11.42 -9.60 2.07
N ARG A 78 10.31 -9.91 1.40
CA ARG A 78 9.22 -10.71 1.97
C ARG A 78 9.67 -12.11 2.34
N ALA A 79 10.44 -12.77 1.47
CA ALA A 79 11.00 -14.10 1.73
C ALA A 79 11.97 -14.07 2.91
N ALA A 80 12.84 -13.07 2.99
CA ALA A 80 13.76 -12.89 4.11
C ALA A 80 13.01 -12.74 5.45
N TYR A 81 11.96 -11.91 5.47
CA TYR A 81 11.10 -11.77 6.66
C TYR A 81 10.44 -13.10 7.06
N LEU A 82 9.84 -13.83 6.10
CA LEU A 82 9.15 -15.09 6.38
C LEU A 82 10.10 -16.20 6.84
N LEU A 83 11.34 -16.19 6.35
CA LEU A 83 12.40 -17.12 6.75
C LEU A 83 13.07 -16.73 8.08
N GLY A 84 12.66 -15.61 8.69
CA GLY A 84 13.27 -15.08 9.92
C GLY A 84 14.74 -14.67 9.74
N LEU A 85 15.14 -14.34 8.51
CA LEU A 85 16.49 -13.82 8.28
C LEU A 85 16.63 -12.48 9.00
N PRO A 86 17.77 -12.22 9.66
CA PRO A 86 18.02 -10.91 10.24
C PRO A 86 18.00 -9.89 9.11
N ILE A 87 17.09 -8.94 9.18
CA ILE A 87 17.18 -7.72 8.37
C ILE A 87 18.41 -7.01 8.94
N PRO A 88 19.49 -6.82 8.18
CA PRO A 88 20.68 -6.18 8.71
C PRO A 88 20.26 -4.84 9.32
N PRO A 89 20.70 -4.50 10.54
CA PRO A 89 20.41 -3.20 11.13
C PRO A 89 21.08 -2.15 10.24
N LEU A 90 20.33 -1.59 9.29
CA LEU A 90 20.82 -0.52 8.43
C LEU A 90 20.96 0.79 9.21
N MET A 91 20.66 0.80 10.52
CA MET A 91 20.51 2.00 11.37
C MET A 91 21.12 1.86 12.78
N ASP A 92 22.04 0.92 13.04
CA ASP A 92 22.81 0.91 14.31
C ASP A 92 24.19 1.59 14.17
N SER A 93 24.63 1.93 12.97
CA SER A 93 25.87 2.68 12.73
C SER A 93 25.57 4.09 12.22
N ALA A 94 25.63 5.05 13.15
CA ALA A 94 25.61 6.50 12.94
C ALA A 94 24.24 7.11 12.56
N LEU A 95 23.47 7.56 13.57
CA LEU A 95 23.20 8.98 13.85
C LEU A 95 22.43 9.06 15.19
N PRO A 96 22.80 9.96 16.14
CA PRO A 96 22.06 10.11 17.39
C PRO A 96 20.66 10.69 17.11
N ILE A 97 19.61 9.92 17.36
CA ILE A 97 18.18 10.31 17.26
C ILE A 97 17.78 11.18 18.47
N SER A 98 18.63 12.14 18.83
CA SER A 98 18.41 13.11 19.90
C SER A 98 18.15 14.48 19.27
N SER A 99 16.96 14.71 18.68
CA SER A 99 16.48 16.09 18.41
C SER A 99 15.05 16.24 17.85
N PHE A 100 14.19 15.22 17.77
CA PHE A 100 12.77 15.47 17.42
C PHE A 100 11.91 15.60 18.68
N ARG A 101 11.70 16.85 19.11
CA ARG A 101 10.62 17.26 20.02
C ARG A 101 9.38 17.60 19.19
N PHE A 102 8.23 17.09 19.60
CA PHE A 102 6.91 17.58 19.19
C PHE A 102 6.54 18.84 19.97
#